data_AF-A0A933P5M8-F1
#
_entry.id   AF-A0A933P5M8-F1
#
_cell.length_a   1.000
_cell.length_b   1.000
_cell.length_c   1.000
_cell.angle_alpha   90.00
_cell.angle_beta   90.00
_cell.angle_gamma   90.00
#
_symmetry.space_group_name_H-M   'P 1'
#
loop_
_entity.id
_entity.type
_entity.pdbx_description
1 polymer ?
#
loop_
_entity_poly.entity_id
_entity_poly.type
_entity_poly.pdbx_seq_one_letter_code
_entity_poly.pdbx_strand_id
1 'polypeptide(L)'
;MADVLEVLTHEADAIVESAAAALSDVRHYSEAGPDAARLRVRQLFDLVVESVSTRDLVPMIDHATRVAHERFEAGFDIREVQTAFNVLEEAIWVKVIDATPPRDLADALGLVGTALGAGRDALACTYVSLASHQHVPSLDLTALFRGGV
;
A
#
# COMPACT_ATOMS: atom_id res chain seq x y z
N MET A 1 10.45 -9.68 -26.37
CA MET A 1 10.23 -10.36 -25.08
C MET A 1 10.09 -9.23 -24.10
N ALA A 2 8.90 -9.04 -23.54
CA ALA A 2 8.64 -7.85 -22.73
C ALA A 2 9.26 -8.05 -21.35
N ASP A 3 10.23 -7.19 -21.03
CA ASP A 3 10.71 -7.03 -19.66
C ASP A 3 9.53 -6.54 -18.79
N VAL A 4 9.50 -6.90 -17.50
CA VAL A 4 8.44 -6.44 -16.58
C VAL A 4 8.35 -4.91 -16.56
N LEU A 5 9.48 -4.22 -16.68
CA LEU A 5 9.53 -2.77 -16.80
C LEU A 5 8.87 -2.24 -18.09
N GLU A 6 8.99 -2.98 -19.19
CA GLU A 6 8.33 -2.63 -20.46
C GLU A 6 6.80 -2.76 -20.31
N VAL A 7 6.32 -3.85 -19.69
CA VAL A 7 4.90 -4.05 -19.40
C VAL A 7 4.37 -2.95 -18.49
N LEU A 8 5.06 -2.67 -17.38
CA LEU A 8 4.65 -1.63 -16.43
C LEU A 8 4.59 -0.27 -17.11
N THR A 9 5.61 0.10 -17.90
CA THR A 9 5.65 1.40 -18.57
C THR A 9 4.56 1.53 -19.63
N HIS A 10 4.32 0.48 -20.42
CA HIS A 10 3.30 0.49 -21.47
C HIS A 10 1.87 0.52 -20.90
N GLU A 11 1.62 -0.24 -19.82
CA GLU A 11 0.29 -0.38 -19.22
C GLU A 11 0.06 0.61 -18.05
N ALA A 12 0.95 1.58 -17.85
CA ALA A 12 0.99 2.45 -16.68
C ALA A 12 -0.33 3.20 -16.42
N ASP A 13 -1.00 3.68 -17.47
CA ASP A 13 -2.29 4.35 -17.33
C ASP A 13 -3.41 3.35 -17.03
N ALA A 14 -3.46 2.21 -17.73
CA ALA A 14 -4.49 1.20 -17.50
C ALA A 14 -4.42 0.61 -16.08
N ILE A 15 -3.22 0.36 -15.57
CA ILE A 15 -2.98 -0.14 -14.21
C ILE A 15 -3.49 0.87 -13.18
N VAL A 16 -3.06 2.13 -13.32
CA VAL A 16 -3.43 3.18 -12.36
C VAL A 16 -4.91 3.49 -12.38
N GLU A 17 -5.56 3.53 -13.55
CA GLU A 17 -7.00 3.74 -13.62
C GLU A 17 -7.78 2.60 -12.97
N SER A 18 -7.39 1.36 -13.24
CA SER A 18 -8.03 0.18 -12.65
C SER A 18 -7.91 0.17 -11.13
N ALA A 19 -6.72 0.43 -10.60
CA ALA A 19 -6.47 0.46 -9.16
C ALA A 19 -7.13 1.67 -8.49
N ALA A 20 -7.13 2.85 -9.12
CA ALA A 20 -7.79 4.04 -8.60
C ALA A 20 -9.31 3.89 -8.52
N ALA A 21 -9.92 3.26 -9.53
CA ALA A 21 -11.33 2.93 -9.50
C ALA A 21 -11.67 2.01 -8.32
N ALA A 22 -10.88 0.95 -8.12
CA ALA A 22 -11.08 0.02 -7.00
C ALA A 22 -10.83 0.66 -5.62
N LEU A 23 -9.91 1.63 -5.52
CA LEU A 23 -9.63 2.35 -4.27
C LEU A 23 -10.72 3.37 -3.91
N SER A 24 -11.46 3.87 -4.90
CA SER A 24 -12.47 4.93 -4.71
C SER A 24 -13.67 4.50 -3.85
N ASP A 25 -13.86 3.19 -3.65
CA ASP A 25 -14.93 2.63 -2.80
C ASP A 25 -14.52 2.52 -1.32
N VAL A 26 -13.27 2.80 -0.96
CA VAL A 26 -12.79 2.73 0.43
C VAL A 26 -13.15 4.03 1.17
N ARG A 27 -13.75 3.91 2.36
CA ARG A 27 -14.36 5.02 3.12
C ARG A 27 -13.56 6.34 3.11
N HIS A 28 -12.37 6.39 3.72
CA HIS A 28 -11.61 7.66 3.77
C HIS A 28 -11.01 8.07 2.42
N TYR A 29 -10.94 7.16 1.45
CA TYR A 29 -10.46 7.47 0.09
C TYR A 29 -11.59 8.00 -0.80
N SER A 30 -12.83 7.57 -0.59
CA SER A 30 -14.02 8.08 -1.28
C SER A 30 -14.29 9.53 -0.89
N GLU A 31 -14.07 9.90 0.38
CA GLU A 31 -14.18 11.27 0.89
C GLU A 31 -13.20 12.25 0.23
N ALA A 32 -12.01 11.78 -0.17
CA ALA A 32 -11.00 12.59 -0.85
C ALA A 32 -11.26 12.77 -2.36
N GLY A 33 -12.13 11.95 -2.94
CA GLY A 33 -12.52 11.99 -4.34
C GLY A 33 -11.60 11.19 -5.29
N PRO A 34 -12.08 10.94 -6.54
CA PRO A 34 -11.42 10.05 -7.49
C PRO A 34 -10.04 10.56 -7.97
N ASP A 35 -9.87 11.88 -8.12
CA ASP A 35 -8.59 12.47 -8.51
C ASP A 35 -7.50 12.24 -7.45
N ALA A 36 -7.88 12.28 -6.17
CA ALA A 36 -6.96 12.01 -5.08
C ALA A 36 -6.59 10.52 -5.01
N ALA A 37 -7.54 9.61 -5.27
CA ALA A 37 -7.27 8.18 -5.39
C ALA A 37 -6.29 7.90 -6.54
N ARG A 38 -6.54 8.48 -7.73
CA ARG A 38 -5.66 8.36 -8.89
C ARG A 38 -4.25 8.86 -8.62
N LEU A 39 -4.11 10.05 -8.01
CA LEU A 39 -2.80 10.60 -7.68
C LEU A 39 -2.01 9.69 -6.72
N ARG A 40 -2.67 9.16 -5.69
CA ARG A 40 -2.03 8.29 -4.70
C ARG A 40 -1.58 6.96 -5.32
N VAL A 41 -2.45 6.35 -6.12
CA VAL A 41 -2.12 5.11 -6.84
C VAL A 41 -0.99 5.35 -7.84
N ARG A 42 -1.00 6.47 -8.57
CA ARG A 42 0.10 6.86 -9.46
C ARG A 42 1.43 6.97 -8.71
N GLN A 43 1.46 7.67 -7.58
CA GLN A 43 2.68 7.79 -6.77
C GLN A 43 3.21 6.44 -6.30
N LEU A 44 2.32 5.54 -5.84
CA LEU A 44 2.73 4.21 -5.41
C LEU A 44 3.22 3.36 -6.59
N PHE A 45 2.57 3.46 -7.75
CA PHE A 45 2.99 2.79 -8.98
C PHE A 45 4.38 3.27 -9.44
N ASP A 46 4.61 4.58 -9.44
CA ASP A 46 5.90 5.15 -9.85
C ASP A 46 7.04 4.63 -8.95
N LEU A 47 6.78 4.47 -7.65
CA LEU A 47 7.73 3.86 -6.70
C LEU A 47 7.98 2.37 -7.00
N VAL A 48 6.99 1.62 -7.46
CA VAL A 48 7.21 0.23 -7.90
C VAL A 48 8.15 0.20 -9.10
N VAL A 49 7.90 1.05 -10.11
CA VAL A 49 8.74 1.13 -11.31
C VAL A 49 10.17 1.55 -10.95
N GLU A 50 10.32 2.57 -10.08
CA GLU A 50 11.61 3.01 -9.57
C GLU A 50 12.34 1.87 -8.83
N SER A 51 11.65 1.18 -7.91
CA SER A 51 12.25 0.12 -7.11
C SER A 51 12.69 -1.08 -7.95
N VAL A 52 11.90 -1.46 -8.94
CA VAL A 52 12.22 -2.57 -9.85
C VAL A 52 13.37 -2.21 -10.80
N SER A 53 13.40 -0.98 -11.30
CA SER A 53 14.44 -0.52 -12.25
C SER A 53 15.79 -0.30 -11.58
N THR A 54 15.80 0.25 -10.37
CA THR A 54 17.04 0.55 -9.62
C THR A 54 17.49 -0.61 -8.75
N ARG A 55 16.63 -1.61 -8.51
CA ARG A 55 16.82 -2.67 -7.52
C ARG A 55 17.06 -2.13 -6.10
N ASP A 56 16.45 -0.98 -5.80
CA ASP A 56 16.51 -0.34 -4.50
C ASP A 56 15.09 -0.24 -3.90
N LEU A 57 14.93 -0.74 -2.68
CA LEU A 57 13.65 -0.74 -1.97
C LEU A 57 13.52 0.43 -0.99
N VAL A 58 14.60 1.19 -0.75
CA VAL A 58 14.63 2.28 0.22
C VAL A 58 13.55 3.33 -0.07
N PRO A 59 13.36 3.83 -1.32
CA PRO A 59 12.33 4.83 -1.59
C PRO A 59 10.90 4.34 -1.28
N MET A 60 10.61 3.07 -1.57
CA MET A 60 9.32 2.45 -1.27
C MET A 60 9.08 2.33 0.24
N ILE A 61 10.10 1.89 1.00
CA ILE A 61 10.04 1.76 2.46
C ILE A 61 9.84 3.13 3.10
N ASP A 62 10.63 4.13 2.73
CA ASP A 62 10.53 5.49 3.28
C ASP A 62 9.16 6.11 2.98
N HIS A 63 8.64 5.92 1.77
CA HIS A 63 7.30 6.35 1.42
C HIS A 63 6.25 5.67 2.29
N ALA A 64 6.30 4.34 2.43
CA ALA A 64 5.34 3.58 3.20
C ALA A 64 5.35 3.94 4.69
N THR A 65 6.54 4.12 5.29
CA THR A 65 6.68 4.57 6.68
C THR A 65 6.08 5.96 6.88
N ARG A 66 6.36 6.91 5.98
CA ARG A 66 5.76 8.26 6.05
C ARG A 66 4.24 8.21 5.92
N VAL A 67 3.71 7.47 4.95
CA VAL A 67 2.25 7.31 4.77
C VAL A 67 1.63 6.66 6.01
N ALA A 68 2.30 5.68 6.63
CA ALA A 68 1.81 5.08 7.86
C ALA A 68 1.64 6.11 8.99
N HIS A 69 2.62 6.99 9.19
CA HIS A 69 2.50 8.08 10.17
C HIS A 69 1.34 9.03 9.84
N GLU A 70 1.31 9.57 8.62
CA GLU A 70 0.28 10.53 8.19
C GLU A 70 -1.13 9.97 8.34
N ARG A 71 -1.33 8.70 7.98
CA ARG A 71 -2.65 8.05 8.00
C ARG A 71 -3.06 7.57 9.38
N PHE A 72 -2.12 7.11 10.19
CA PHE A 72 -2.38 6.79 11.59
C PHE A 72 -2.83 8.05 12.36
N GLU A 73 -2.12 9.17 12.20
CA GLU A 73 -2.50 10.45 12.84
C GLU A 73 -3.86 10.98 12.33
N ALA A 74 -4.17 10.76 11.05
CA ALA A 74 -5.45 11.10 10.47
C ALA A 74 -6.59 10.10 10.79
N GLY A 75 -6.33 9.04 11.58
CA GLY A 75 -7.34 8.09 12.04
C GLY A 75 -7.77 7.04 11.02
N PHE A 76 -6.98 6.79 9.97
CA PHE A 76 -7.25 5.73 9.00
C PHE A 76 -7.00 4.36 9.62
N ASP A 77 -7.90 3.41 9.35
CA ASP A 77 -7.66 2.02 9.68
C ASP A 77 -6.54 1.46 8.79
N ILE A 78 -5.66 0.63 9.36
CA ILE A 78 -4.57 0.00 8.62
C ILE A 78 -5.05 -0.74 7.37
N ARG A 79 -6.24 -1.36 7.44
CA ARG A 79 -6.83 -2.11 6.32
C ARG A 79 -7.12 -1.18 5.16
N GLU A 80 -7.58 0.05 5.41
CA GLU A 80 -7.85 1.03 4.35
C GLU A 80 -6.56 1.43 3.63
N VAL A 81 -5.46 1.60 4.37
CA VAL A 81 -4.18 1.98 3.78
C VAL A 81 -3.54 0.81 3.04
N GLN A 82 -3.65 -0.42 3.56
CA GLN A 82 -3.21 -1.63 2.88
C GLN A 82 -4.01 -1.90 1.60
N THR A 83 -5.28 -1.52 1.53
CA THR A 83 -6.08 -1.68 0.31
C THR A 83 -5.42 -1.00 -0.89
N ALA A 84 -4.79 0.17 -0.72
CA ALA A 84 -4.09 0.84 -1.82
C ALA A 84 -2.97 -0.01 -2.44
N PHE A 85 -2.23 -0.76 -1.61
CA PHE A 85 -1.22 -1.69 -2.11
C PHE A 85 -1.87 -2.91 -2.78
N ASN A 86 -2.97 -3.43 -2.23
CA ASN A 86 -3.64 -4.62 -2.76
C ASN A 86 -4.22 -4.36 -4.15
N VAL A 87 -5.00 -3.29 -4.31
CA VAL A 87 -5.62 -2.97 -5.60
C VAL A 87 -4.58 -2.69 -6.69
N LEU A 88 -3.44 -2.10 -6.32
CA LEU A 88 -2.34 -1.85 -7.25
C LEU A 88 -1.64 -3.15 -7.65
N GLU A 89 -1.35 -4.03 -6.70
CA GLU A 89 -0.74 -5.33 -6.99
C GLU A 89 -1.61 -6.16 -7.91
N GLU A 90 -2.91 -6.25 -7.63
CA GLU A 90 -3.87 -6.98 -8.46
C GLU A 90 -3.93 -6.40 -9.88
N ALA A 91 -3.98 -5.07 -10.02
CA ALA A 91 -3.98 -4.42 -11.33
C ALA A 91 -2.69 -4.69 -12.12
N ILE A 92 -1.53 -4.69 -11.46
CA ILE A 92 -0.25 -5.05 -12.08
C ILE A 92 -0.25 -6.51 -12.51
N TRP A 93 -0.69 -7.43 -11.65
CA TRP A 93 -0.71 -8.87 -11.96
C TRP A 93 -1.53 -9.18 -13.20
N VAL A 94 -2.72 -8.58 -13.36
CA VAL A 94 -3.55 -8.78 -14.55
C VAL A 94 -2.76 -8.47 -15.82
N LYS A 95 -2.00 -7.36 -15.82
CA LYS A 95 -1.22 -6.93 -17.00
C LYS A 95 0.05 -7.75 -17.21
N VAL A 96 0.77 -8.08 -16.14
CA VAL A 96 1.99 -8.88 -16.21
C VAL A 96 1.69 -10.30 -16.67
N ILE A 97 0.62 -10.93 -16.17
CA ILE A 97 0.23 -12.29 -16.56
C ILE A 97 -0.18 -12.35 -18.04
N ASP A 98 -0.88 -11.34 -18.54
CA ASP A 98 -1.32 -11.30 -19.95
C ASP A 98 -0.17 -11.06 -20.93
N ALA A 99 0.80 -10.20 -20.55
CA ALA A 99 1.89 -9.78 -21.43
C ALA A 99 3.18 -10.62 -21.31
N THR A 100 3.35 -11.39 -20.24
CA THR A 100 4.61 -12.09 -19.94
C THR A 100 4.51 -13.60 -20.22
N PRO A 101 5.44 -14.20 -20.97
CA PRO A 101 5.43 -15.64 -21.19
C PRO A 101 5.69 -16.42 -19.88
N PRO A 102 5.18 -17.66 -19.75
CA PRO A 102 5.27 -18.43 -18.50
C PRO A 102 6.68 -18.62 -17.94
N ARG A 103 7.71 -18.62 -18.81
CA ARG A 103 9.11 -18.77 -18.41
C ARG A 103 9.63 -17.60 -17.57
N ASP A 104 9.17 -16.38 -17.88
CA ASP A 104 9.68 -15.14 -17.27
C ASP A 104 8.73 -14.62 -16.18
N LEU A 105 7.54 -15.22 -16.06
CA LEU A 105 6.48 -14.80 -15.15
C LEU A 105 6.90 -14.86 -13.68
N ALA A 106 7.66 -15.89 -13.28
CA ALA A 106 8.12 -16.03 -11.89
C ALA A 106 9.03 -14.87 -11.48
N ASP A 107 9.95 -14.47 -12.37
CA ASP A 107 10.87 -13.35 -12.13
C ASP A 107 10.12 -12.02 -12.12
N ALA A 108 9.20 -11.80 -13.07
CA ALA A 108 8.40 -10.59 -13.14
C ALA A 108 7.52 -10.39 -11.87
N LEU A 109 6.80 -11.44 -11.45
CA LEU A 109 6.00 -11.41 -10.24
C LEU A 109 6.88 -11.29 -8.99
N GLY A 110 8.04 -11.94 -8.96
CA GLY A 110 9.00 -11.84 -7.86
C GLY A 110 9.51 -10.42 -7.64
N LEU A 111 9.84 -9.69 -8.71
CA LEU A 111 10.31 -8.31 -8.64
C LEU A 111 9.24 -7.35 -8.11
N VAL A 112 8.04 -7.39 -8.70
CA VAL A 112 6.92 -6.53 -8.29
C VAL A 112 6.49 -6.86 -6.85
N GLY A 113 6.32 -8.15 -6.54
CA GLY A 113 5.90 -8.62 -5.23
C GLY A 113 6.90 -8.27 -4.13
N THR A 114 8.20 -8.28 -4.44
CA THR A 114 9.23 -7.83 -3.49
C THR A 114 9.09 -6.34 -3.18
N ALA A 115 8.92 -5.50 -4.20
CA ALA A 115 8.77 -4.05 -4.01
C ALA A 115 7.52 -3.71 -3.18
N LEU A 116 6.35 -4.22 -3.59
CA LEU A 116 5.10 -3.97 -2.87
C LEU A 116 5.10 -4.62 -1.48
N GLY A 117 5.69 -5.81 -1.35
CA GLY A 117 5.84 -6.52 -0.08
C GLY A 117 6.67 -5.72 0.93
N ALA A 118 7.80 -5.15 0.51
CA ALA A 118 8.63 -4.31 1.38
C ALA A 118 7.87 -3.07 1.88
N GLY A 119 7.12 -2.41 1.00
CA GLY A 119 6.27 -1.27 1.39
C GLY A 119 5.16 -1.67 2.37
N ARG A 120 4.45 -2.79 2.12
CA ARG A 120 3.41 -3.29 3.03
C ARG A 120 3.96 -3.68 4.40
N ASP A 121 5.12 -4.32 4.44
CA ASP A 121 5.76 -4.72 5.69
C ASP A 121 6.18 -3.50 6.51
N ALA A 122 6.82 -2.51 5.87
CA ALA A 122 7.18 -1.24 6.50
C ALA A 122 5.95 -0.49 7.03
N LEU A 123 4.86 -0.43 6.25
CA LEU A 123 3.59 0.16 6.65
C LEU A 123 3.04 -0.54 7.91
N ALA A 124 2.97 -1.87 7.88
CA ALA A 124 2.39 -2.67 8.96
C ALA A 124 3.21 -2.57 10.25
N CYS A 125 4.53 -2.71 10.16
CA CYS A 125 5.44 -2.54 11.29
C CYS A 125 5.31 -1.14 11.91
N THR A 126 5.21 -0.10 11.09
CA THR A 126 5.04 1.28 11.56
C THR A 126 3.70 1.47 12.28
N TYR A 127 2.60 0.95 11.73
CA TYR A 127 1.28 1.00 12.37
C TYR A 127 1.27 0.28 13.73
N VAL A 128 1.86 -0.92 13.82
CA VAL A 128 1.97 -1.67 15.08
C VAL A 128 2.79 -0.90 16.10
N SER A 129 3.92 -0.34 15.69
CA SER A 129 4.74 0.52 16.54
C SER A 129 3.93 1.70 17.09
N LEU A 130 3.26 2.46 16.22
CA LEU A 130 2.44 3.61 16.62
C LEU A 130 1.31 3.23 17.59
N ALA A 131 0.60 2.14 17.30
CA ALA A 131 -0.45 1.63 18.19
C ALA A 131 0.09 1.21 19.57
N SER A 132 1.28 0.61 19.64
CA SER A 132 1.90 0.23 20.92
C SER A 132 2.33 1.42 21.78
N HIS A 133 2.64 2.57 21.16
CA HIS A 133 3.04 3.80 21.84
C HIS A 133 1.84 4.67 22.26
N GLN A 134 0.65 4.44 21.70
CA GLN A 134 -0.62 4.92 22.27
C GLN A 134 -0.95 4.12 23.53
N HIS A 135 -0.17 4.31 24.59
CA HIS A 135 -0.55 3.91 25.93
C HIS A 135 -1.79 4.70 26.34
N VAL A 136 -2.97 4.15 26.10
CA VAL A 136 -4.19 4.57 26.80
C VAL A 136 -3.91 4.29 28.28
N PRO A 137 -4.03 5.27 29.19
CA PRO A 137 -3.89 4.98 30.61
C PRO A 137 -4.88 3.86 30.91
N SER A 138 -4.39 2.72 31.40
CA SER A 138 -5.26 1.64 31.82
C SER A 138 -6.29 2.25 32.76
N LEU A 139 -7.58 2.09 32.44
CA LEU A 139 -8.63 2.53 33.34
C LEU A 139 -8.33 1.88 34.69
N ASP A 140 -8.24 2.70 35.75
CA ASP A 140 -8.14 2.17 37.09
C ASP A 140 -9.50 1.56 37.47
N LEU A 141 -9.67 0.29 37.10
CA LEU A 141 -10.88 -0.49 37.39
C LEU A 141 -11.05 -0.72 38.89
N THR A 142 -10.06 -0.41 39.72
CA THR A 142 -10.17 -0.52 41.18
C THR A 142 -11.31 0.33 41.72
N ALA A 143 -11.62 1.48 41.10
CA ALA A 143 -12.77 2.29 41.44
C ALA A 143 -14.11 1.58 41.15
N LEU A 144 -14.18 0.76 40.10
CA LEU A 144 -15.36 -0.01 39.71
C LEU A 144 -15.59 -1.22 40.65
N PHE A 145 -14.51 -1.78 41.21
CA PHE A 145 -14.57 -2.91 42.15
C PHE A 145 -14.65 -2.51 43.63
N ARG A 146 -14.45 -1.23 43.99
CA ARG A 146 -14.58 -0.76 45.38
C ARG A 146 -16.01 -0.49 45.83
N GLY A 147 -16.99 -0.52 44.91
CA GLY A 147 -18.40 -0.23 45.19
C GLY A 147 -18.60 1.26 45.47
N GLY A 148 -19.29 1.96 44.56
CA GLY A 148 -19.69 3.35 44.83
C GLY A 148 -20.53 3.42 46.10
N VAL A 149 -20.08 4.22 47.06
CA VAL A 149 -20.87 4.66 48.23
C VAL A 149 -21.96 5.64 47.81
#